data_AF-A0A524MZ87-F1
#
_entry.id   AF-A0A524MZ87-F1
#
_cell.length_a   1.000
_cell.length_b   1.000
_cell.length_c   1.000
_cell.angle_alpha   90.00
_cell.angle_beta   90.00
_cell.angle_gamma   90.00
#
_symmetry.space_group_name_H-M   'P 1'
#
loop_
_entity.id
_entity.type
_entity.pdbx_description
1 polymer ?
#
loop_
_entity_poly.entity_id
_entity_poly.type
_entity_poly.pdbx_seq_one_letter_code
_entity_poly.pdbx_strand_id
1 'polypeptide(L)'
;MKIKGSSLLIVYLLIMQSFLQPVFIAHSEQFEVNNLADMMKKVEAIDIELSVDASTEHFSYKVLGTETVDLKPTWKVETMMGELGSEESYTIWVEKTTGKALKVDLEDQIITGAMAEIYGNITLGYFTTFAYGYGQAWQVEDFQNWSSGGYGEAKYLGKKTQTFGPTNLEVYGFRYEDETA
;
A
#
# COMPACT_ATOMS: atom_id res chain seq x y z
N MET A 1 -14.12 -26.35 14.20
CA MET A 1 -14.53 -24.93 14.21
C MET A 1 -14.99 -24.58 12.80
N LYS A 2 -16.28 -24.27 12.60
CA LYS A 2 -16.83 -23.95 11.27
C LYS A 2 -16.57 -22.47 10.97
N ILE A 3 -15.63 -22.20 10.07
CA ILE A 3 -15.36 -20.85 9.57
C ILE A 3 -16.55 -20.45 8.68
N LYS A 4 -17.31 -19.43 9.12
CA LYS A 4 -18.48 -18.92 8.39
C LYS A 4 -18.00 -18.16 7.15
N GLY A 5 -18.56 -18.48 5.99
CA GLY A 5 -18.21 -17.91 4.67
C GLY A 5 -18.53 -16.41 4.47
N SER A 6 -18.53 -15.62 5.54
CA SER A 6 -18.81 -14.18 5.53
C SER A 6 -17.57 -13.34 5.22
N SER A 7 -16.38 -13.75 5.68
CA SER A 7 -15.13 -12.99 5.52
C SER A 7 -14.64 -12.97 4.06
N LEU A 8 -14.76 -14.10 3.35
CA LEU A 8 -14.44 -14.21 1.91
C LEU A 8 -15.35 -13.34 1.03
N LEU A 9 -16.61 -13.15 1.42
CA LEU A 9 -17.57 -12.33 0.68
C LEU A 9 -17.25 -10.83 0.82
N ILE A 10 -16.77 -10.40 2.00
CA ILE A 10 -16.38 -9.01 2.26
C ILE A 10 -15.11 -8.67 1.49
N VAL A 11 -14.10 -9.54 1.51
CA VAL A 11 -12.87 -9.37 0.71
C VAL A 11 -13.22 -9.34 -0.79
N TYR A 12 -14.10 -10.22 -1.26
CA TYR A 12 -14.57 -10.23 -2.65
C TYR A 12 -15.33 -8.94 -3.04
N LEU A 13 -16.16 -8.39 -2.13
CA LEU A 13 -16.90 -7.15 -2.36
C LEU A 13 -15.98 -5.92 -2.41
N LEU A 14 -14.96 -5.86 -1.55
CA LEU A 14 -13.95 -4.80 -1.55
C LEU A 14 -13.11 -4.81 -2.83
N ILE A 15 -12.74 -6.02 -3.32
CA ILE A 15 -12.05 -6.19 -4.60
C ILE A 15 -12.93 -5.75 -5.78
N MET A 16 -14.23 -6.07 -5.78
CA MET A 16 -15.12 -5.67 -6.87
C MET A 16 -15.40 -4.16 -6.89
N GLN A 17 -15.40 -3.49 -5.74
CA GLN A 17 -15.57 -2.04 -5.67
C GLN A 17 -14.35 -1.28 -6.20
N SER A 18 -13.13 -1.78 -5.99
CA SER A 18 -11.91 -1.15 -6.52
C SER A 18 -11.76 -1.29 -8.05
N PHE A 19 -12.43 -2.25 -8.69
CA PHE A 19 -12.42 -2.41 -10.15
C PHE A 19 -13.47 -1.57 -10.90
N LEU A 20 -14.53 -1.09 -10.25
CA LEU A 20 -15.70 -0.49 -10.92
C LEU A 20 -15.67 1.04 -11.06
N GLN A 21 -14.69 1.73 -10.48
CA GLN A 21 -14.50 3.17 -10.68
C GLN A 21 -13.03 3.49 -11.00
N PRO A 22 -12.64 3.59 -12.28
CA PRO A 22 -11.34 4.16 -12.62
C PRO A 22 -11.39 5.65 -12.26
N VAL A 23 -10.79 6.01 -11.13
CA VAL A 23 -10.53 7.40 -10.80
C VAL A 23 -9.41 7.87 -11.73
N PHE A 24 -9.71 8.86 -12.57
CA PHE A 24 -8.73 9.46 -13.47
C PHE A 24 -7.68 10.21 -12.65
N ILE A 25 -6.46 9.68 -12.63
CA ILE A 25 -5.31 10.36 -12.06
C ILE A 25 -4.69 11.25 -13.14
N ALA A 26 -4.43 12.51 -12.81
CA ALA A 26 -3.48 13.35 -13.54
C ALA A 26 -2.12 12.64 -13.51
N HIS A 27 -1.77 12.03 -14.64
CA HIS A 27 -0.56 11.25 -14.87
C HIS A 27 0.68 12.03 -14.42
N SER A 28 1.20 11.75 -13.23
CA SER A 28 2.61 11.99 -12.97
C SER A 28 3.35 10.74 -13.42
N GLU A 29 4.13 10.85 -14.50
CA GLU A 29 4.89 9.75 -15.13
C GLU A 29 5.93 9.07 -14.19
N GLN A 30 5.91 9.35 -12.89
CA GLN A 30 7.04 9.08 -11.99
C GLN A 30 6.94 7.79 -11.17
N PHE A 31 5.78 7.12 -11.10
CA PHE A 31 5.63 5.87 -10.33
C PHE A 31 4.80 4.80 -11.07
N GLU A 32 5.30 4.32 -12.22
CA GLU A 32 4.79 3.06 -12.77
C GLU A 32 5.29 1.88 -11.92
N VAL A 33 4.40 1.35 -11.09
CA VAL A 33 4.56 0.07 -10.41
C VAL A 33 3.54 -0.89 -11.01
N ASN A 34 4.01 -1.80 -11.87
CA ASN A 34 3.11 -2.73 -12.58
C ASN A 34 2.96 -4.07 -11.86
N ASN A 35 3.92 -4.43 -11.01
CA ASN A 35 3.95 -5.68 -10.25
C ASN A 35 4.85 -5.57 -9.01
N LEU A 36 4.84 -6.60 -8.17
CA LEU A 36 5.66 -6.67 -6.96
C LEU A 36 7.17 -6.62 -7.22
N ALA A 37 7.65 -7.11 -8.36
CA ALA A 37 9.08 -7.01 -8.68
C ALA A 37 9.52 -5.57 -8.91
N ASP A 38 8.65 -4.72 -9.46
CA ASP A 38 8.95 -3.30 -9.64
C ASP A 38 9.01 -2.57 -8.30
N MET A 39 8.17 -2.95 -7.33
CA MET A 39 8.25 -2.45 -5.95
C MET A 39 9.57 -2.83 -5.29
N MET A 40 9.88 -4.14 -5.26
CA MET A 40 11.00 -4.70 -4.51
C MET A 40 12.38 -4.31 -5.07
N LYS A 41 12.45 -3.92 -6.34
CA LYS A 41 13.68 -3.36 -6.95
C LYS A 41 13.97 -1.93 -6.48
N LYS A 42 12.94 -1.19 -6.08
CA LYS A 42 13.05 0.23 -5.70
C LYS A 42 13.16 0.41 -4.19
N VAL A 43 12.40 -0.38 -3.44
CA VAL A 43 12.28 -0.25 -1.99
C VAL A 43 12.32 -1.64 -1.36
N GLU A 44 13.21 -1.84 -0.39
CA GLU A 44 13.38 -3.13 0.29
C GLU A 44 12.43 -3.32 1.48
N ALA A 45 11.90 -2.21 2.03
CA ALA A 45 10.92 -2.24 3.09
C ALA A 45 10.00 -1.02 3.04
N ILE A 46 8.72 -1.24 3.31
CA ILE A 46 7.70 -0.21 3.47
C ILE A 46 7.00 -0.47 4.80
N ASP A 47 6.69 0.60 5.52
CA ASP A 47 5.94 0.57 6.76
C ASP A 47 5.09 1.85 6.82
N ILE A 48 3.78 1.69 6.70
CA ILE A 48 2.83 2.79 6.51
C ILE A 48 1.58 2.55 7.34
N GLU A 49 1.14 3.61 8.04
CA GLU A 49 -0.11 3.65 8.80
C GLU A 49 -1.02 4.76 8.27
N LEU A 50 -2.31 4.46 8.14
CA LEU A 50 -3.37 5.40 7.77
C LEU A 50 -4.42 5.45 8.86
N SER A 51 -4.49 6.56 9.58
CA SER A 51 -5.56 6.81 10.55
C SER A 51 -6.67 7.65 9.90
N VAL A 52 -7.89 7.12 9.88
CA VAL A 52 -9.11 7.85 9.51
C VAL A 52 -10.12 7.65 10.64
N ASP A 53 -10.58 8.75 11.22
CA ASP A 53 -11.44 8.78 12.41
C ASP A 53 -10.89 7.92 13.57
N ALA A 54 -11.58 6.83 13.91
CA ALA A 54 -11.22 5.91 14.99
C ALA A 54 -10.52 4.63 14.49
N SER A 55 -10.32 4.46 13.19
CA SER A 55 -9.66 3.30 12.58
C SER A 55 -8.26 3.67 12.09
N THR A 56 -7.29 2.80 12.35
CA THR A 56 -5.94 2.92 11.76
C THR A 56 -5.64 1.67 10.97
N GLU A 57 -5.45 1.81 9.66
CA GLU A 57 -5.02 0.73 8.77
C GLU A 57 -3.49 0.72 8.70
N HIS A 58 -2.90 -0.46 8.73
CA HIS A 58 -1.45 -0.69 8.64
C HIS A 58 -1.13 -1.50 7.39
N PHE A 59 -0.06 -1.12 6.70
CA PHE A 59 0.55 -1.92 5.66
C PHE A 59 2.07 -1.85 5.78
N SER A 60 2.69 -3.01 5.85
CA SER A 60 4.14 -3.12 5.73
C SER A 60 4.57 -4.31 4.88
N TYR A 61 5.74 -4.17 4.27
CA TYR A 61 6.49 -5.31 3.77
C TYR A 61 7.97 -5.13 4.01
N LYS A 62 8.69 -6.25 4.04
CA LYS A 62 10.14 -6.26 4.15
C LYS A 62 10.73 -7.43 3.39
N VAL A 63 11.68 -7.14 2.51
CA VAL A 63 12.51 -8.14 1.86
C VAL A 63 13.45 -8.75 2.90
N LEU A 64 13.22 -10.01 3.25
CA LEU A 64 14.04 -10.77 4.20
C LEU A 64 15.31 -11.32 3.54
N GLY A 65 15.28 -11.49 2.22
CA GLY A 65 16.41 -11.99 1.46
C GLY A 65 15.99 -12.56 0.12
N THR A 66 16.84 -13.39 -0.46
CA THR A 66 16.64 -14.00 -1.76
C THR A 66 16.72 -15.52 -1.65
N GLU A 67 15.79 -16.22 -2.29
CA GLU A 67 15.75 -17.68 -2.34
C GLU A 67 15.48 -18.15 -3.77
N THR A 68 15.47 -19.47 -3.98
CA THR A 68 15.06 -20.09 -5.23
C THR A 68 13.85 -20.98 -4.98
N VAL A 69 12.78 -20.77 -5.75
CA VAL A 69 11.57 -21.59 -5.74
C VAL A 69 11.36 -22.11 -7.16
N ASP A 70 11.26 -23.42 -7.33
CA ASP A 70 11.10 -24.07 -8.65
C ASP A 70 12.11 -23.58 -9.71
N LEU A 71 13.39 -23.51 -9.32
CA LEU A 71 14.52 -23.00 -10.13
C LEU A 71 14.40 -21.52 -10.54
N LYS A 72 13.42 -20.78 -10.01
CA LYS A 72 13.25 -19.36 -10.26
C LYS A 72 13.82 -18.54 -9.10
N PRO A 73 14.61 -17.48 -9.37
CA PRO A 73 15.08 -16.59 -8.33
C PRO A 73 13.92 -15.76 -7.78
N THR A 74 13.79 -15.72 -6.46
CA THR A 74 12.72 -15.03 -5.76
C THR A 74 13.25 -14.09 -4.67
N TRP A 75 12.54 -13.02 -4.37
CA TRP A 75 12.64 -12.36 -3.06
C TRP A 75 11.75 -13.09 -2.06
N LYS A 76 12.26 -13.30 -0.85
CA LYS A 76 11.45 -13.71 0.30
C LYS A 76 11.03 -12.45 1.05
N VAL A 77 9.73 -12.23 1.18
CA VAL A 77 9.18 -10.97 1.66
C VAL A 77 8.17 -11.24 2.75
N GLU A 78 8.39 -10.66 3.92
CA GLU A 78 7.38 -10.58 4.98
C GLU A 78 6.42 -9.46 4.64
N THR A 79 5.12 -9.72 4.74
CA THR A 79 4.06 -8.74 4.51
C THR A 79 3.12 -8.76 5.70
N MET A 80 2.70 -7.59 6.14
CA MET A 80 1.70 -7.41 7.19
C MET A 80 0.69 -6.36 6.73
N MET A 81 -0.60 -6.63 6.94
CA MET A 81 -1.66 -5.68 6.58
C MET A 81 -2.94 -5.88 7.38
N GLY A 82 -3.70 -4.81 7.53
CA GLY A 82 -5.02 -4.79 8.17
C GLY A 82 -5.16 -3.65 9.18
N GLU A 83 -6.22 -3.67 9.98
CA GLU A 83 -6.40 -2.69 11.05
C GLU A 83 -5.40 -2.92 12.18
N LEU A 84 -4.80 -1.83 12.67
CA LEU A 84 -3.77 -1.81 13.70
C LEU A 84 -4.23 -2.58 14.96
N GLY A 85 -3.46 -3.59 15.36
CA GLY A 85 -3.79 -4.51 16.45
C GLY A 85 -4.61 -5.75 16.03
N SER A 86 -4.92 -5.89 14.75
CA SER A 86 -5.61 -7.05 14.15
C SER A 86 -5.02 -7.44 12.78
N GLU A 87 -3.74 -7.13 12.58
CA GLU A 87 -3.04 -7.33 11.31
C GLU A 87 -2.88 -8.81 10.99
N GLU A 88 -2.99 -9.14 9.71
CA GLU A 88 -2.59 -10.44 9.19
C GLU A 88 -1.15 -10.35 8.66
N SER A 89 -0.32 -11.34 8.99
CA SER A 89 1.05 -11.43 8.49
C SER A 89 1.29 -12.72 7.72
N TYR A 90 2.08 -12.63 6.66
CA TYR A 90 2.47 -13.78 5.86
C TYR A 90 3.77 -13.53 5.11
N THR A 91 4.46 -14.62 4.75
CA THR A 91 5.68 -14.55 3.93
C THR A 91 5.38 -14.96 2.50
N ILE A 92 5.75 -14.12 1.52
CA ILE A 92 5.60 -14.39 0.09
C ILE A 92 6.96 -14.56 -0.58
N TRP A 93 7.02 -15.43 -1.59
CA TRP A 93 8.17 -15.59 -2.47
C TRP A 93 7.83 -15.07 -3.86
N VAL A 94 8.42 -13.94 -4.24
CA VAL A 94 8.10 -13.22 -5.47
C VAL A 94 9.19 -13.44 -6.50
N GLU A 95 8.81 -13.96 -7.67
CA GLU A 95 9.70 -14.16 -8.81
C GLU A 95 10.31 -12.83 -9.28
N LYS A 96 11.64 -12.77 -9.37
CA LYS A 96 12.36 -11.52 -9.66
C LYS A 96 12.08 -10.92 -11.04
N THR A 97 11.74 -11.77 -12.00
CA THR A 97 11.52 -11.39 -13.39
C THR A 97 10.09 -10.95 -13.66
N THR A 98 9.11 -11.64 -13.09
CA THR A 98 7.68 -11.44 -13.40
C THR A 98 6.90 -10.71 -12.31
N GLY A 99 7.42 -10.67 -11.08
CA GLY A 99 6.69 -10.17 -9.92
C GLY A 99 5.58 -11.10 -9.43
N LYS A 100 5.50 -12.33 -9.95
CA LYS A 100 4.52 -13.32 -9.51
C LYS A 100 4.91 -13.94 -8.17
N ALA A 101 3.96 -14.06 -7.25
CA ALA A 101 4.14 -14.85 -6.05
C ALA A 101 4.06 -16.34 -6.38
N LEU A 102 5.13 -17.08 -6.11
CA LEU A 102 5.25 -18.52 -6.40
C LEU A 102 4.89 -19.39 -5.20
N LYS A 103 5.14 -18.88 -4.00
CA LYS A 103 4.92 -19.58 -2.72
C LYS A 103 4.52 -18.56 -1.67
N VAL A 104 3.62 -18.95 -0.77
CA VAL A 104 3.21 -18.19 0.41
C VAL A 104 3.27 -19.10 1.62
N ASP A 105 3.71 -18.55 2.75
CA ASP A 105 3.75 -19.21 4.04
C ASP A 105 2.85 -18.43 5.01
N LEU A 106 1.77 -19.09 5.42
CA LEU A 106 0.78 -18.64 6.40
C LEU A 106 0.96 -19.45 7.68
N GLU A 107 1.94 -19.11 8.52
CA GLU A 107 2.32 -19.77 9.79
C GLU A 107 2.43 -21.32 9.77
N ASP A 108 1.31 -22.01 9.58
CA ASP A 108 1.15 -23.46 9.53
C ASP A 108 0.89 -24.02 8.11
N GLN A 109 0.78 -23.17 7.09
CA GLN A 109 0.40 -23.60 5.74
C GLN A 109 1.27 -22.97 4.64
N ILE A 110 1.87 -23.85 3.83
CA ILE A 110 2.51 -23.46 2.57
C ILE A 110 1.49 -23.55 1.43
N ILE A 111 1.33 -22.45 0.71
CA ILE A 111 0.45 -22.31 -0.45
C ILE A 111 1.29 -22.04 -1.70
N THR A 112 0.92 -22.66 -2.82
CA THR A 112 1.56 -22.47 -4.13
C THR A 112 0.51 -22.32 -5.24
N GLY A 113 0.96 -22.07 -6.46
CA GLY A 113 0.10 -21.97 -7.65
C GLY A 113 -0.78 -20.72 -7.63
N ALA A 114 -1.97 -20.80 -8.22
CA ALA A 114 -2.87 -19.66 -8.39
C ALA A 114 -3.24 -18.97 -7.06
N MET A 115 -3.30 -19.72 -5.96
CA MET A 115 -3.61 -19.14 -4.66
C MET A 115 -2.44 -18.30 -4.14
N ALA A 116 -1.19 -18.70 -4.36
CA ALA A 116 -0.04 -17.87 -4.03
C ALA A 116 -0.03 -16.57 -4.85
N GLU A 117 -0.37 -16.64 -6.14
CA GLU A 117 -0.51 -15.45 -7.01
C GLU A 117 -1.59 -14.48 -6.47
N ILE A 118 -2.71 -15.00 -5.94
CA ILE A 118 -3.76 -14.16 -5.32
C ILE A 118 -3.20 -13.37 -4.14
N TYR A 119 -2.45 -14.00 -3.23
CA TYR A 119 -1.84 -13.28 -2.11
C TYR A 119 -0.85 -12.21 -2.57
N GLY A 120 -0.05 -12.49 -3.60
CA GLY A 120 0.81 -11.46 -4.21
C GLY A 120 0.00 -10.29 -4.77
N ASN A 121 -1.12 -10.56 -5.45
CA ASN A 121 -2.01 -9.52 -5.96
C ASN A 121 -2.71 -8.75 -4.83
N ILE A 122 -3.01 -9.39 -3.69
CA ILE A 122 -3.54 -8.72 -2.49
C ILE A 122 -2.47 -7.76 -1.94
N THR A 123 -1.22 -8.21 -1.80
CA THR A 123 -0.11 -7.34 -1.35
C THR A 123 0.06 -6.13 -2.26
N LEU A 124 0.08 -6.34 -3.59
CA LEU A 124 0.18 -5.25 -4.56
C LEU A 124 -1.05 -4.34 -4.47
N GLY A 125 -2.25 -4.91 -4.41
CA GLY A 125 -3.51 -4.19 -4.30
C GLY A 125 -3.55 -3.29 -3.08
N TYR A 126 -3.22 -3.84 -1.90
CA TYR A 126 -3.12 -3.08 -0.65
C TYR A 126 -2.13 -1.93 -0.78
N PHE A 127 -0.90 -2.20 -1.24
CA PHE A 127 0.08 -1.15 -1.46
C PHE A 127 -0.45 -0.07 -2.40
N THR A 128 -1.06 -0.43 -3.53
CA THR A 128 -1.61 0.54 -4.47
C THR A 128 -2.76 1.33 -3.87
N THR A 129 -3.63 0.71 -3.07
CA THR A 129 -4.72 1.42 -2.36
C THR A 129 -4.16 2.46 -1.41
N PHE A 130 -3.13 2.11 -0.61
CA PHE A 130 -2.45 3.08 0.23
C PHE A 130 -1.77 4.15 -0.63
N ALA A 131 -0.90 3.78 -1.58
CA ALA A 131 -0.14 4.71 -2.40
C ALA A 131 -1.03 5.67 -3.21
N TYR A 132 -2.14 5.20 -3.79
CA TYR A 132 -3.10 6.04 -4.51
C TYR A 132 -4.03 6.80 -3.57
N GLY A 133 -4.42 6.22 -2.43
CA GLY A 133 -5.13 6.94 -1.37
C GLY A 133 -4.33 8.16 -0.91
N TYR A 134 -3.02 8.01 -0.68
CA TYR A 134 -2.13 9.13 -0.38
C TYR A 134 -1.86 10.02 -1.59
N GLY A 135 -1.70 9.48 -2.80
CA GLY A 135 -1.44 10.26 -4.00
C GLY A 135 -2.58 11.21 -4.38
N GLN A 136 -3.82 10.84 -4.03
CA GLN A 136 -5.02 11.66 -4.21
C GLN A 136 -5.30 12.55 -3.00
N ALA A 137 -5.12 12.08 -1.77
CA ALA A 137 -5.43 12.89 -0.58
C ALA A 137 -4.41 14.03 -0.31
N TRP A 138 -3.30 14.09 -1.06
CA TRP A 138 -2.19 14.98 -0.76
C TRP A 138 -1.71 15.83 -1.95
N GLN A 139 -2.55 16.08 -2.96
CA GLN A 139 -2.18 17.07 -3.97
C GLN A 139 -2.34 18.47 -3.39
N VAL A 140 -1.29 19.29 -3.49
CA VAL A 140 -1.32 20.70 -3.06
C VAL A 140 -2.48 21.46 -3.74
N GLU A 141 -2.81 21.06 -4.96
CA GLU A 141 -3.94 21.59 -5.74
C GLU A 141 -5.29 21.30 -5.07
N ASP A 142 -5.47 20.14 -4.43
CA ASP A 142 -6.72 19.82 -3.72
C ASP A 142 -6.88 20.67 -2.45
N PHE A 143 -5.79 20.94 -1.73
CA PHE A 143 -5.79 21.88 -0.60
C PHE A 143 -6.12 23.31 -1.04
N GLN A 144 -5.62 23.74 -2.21
CA GLN A 144 -5.97 25.03 -2.80
C GLN A 144 -7.44 25.07 -3.24
N ASN A 145 -7.95 23.96 -3.78
CA ASN A 145 -9.35 23.83 -4.20
C ASN A 145 -10.31 23.89 -3.01
N TRP A 146 -10.01 23.26 -1.87
CA TRP A 146 -10.84 23.34 -0.66
C TRP A 146 -10.96 24.76 -0.11
N SER A 147 -9.86 25.53 -0.18
CA SER A 147 -9.87 26.95 0.16
C SER A 147 -10.72 27.77 -0.81
N SER A 148 -10.64 27.48 -2.11
CA SER A 148 -11.51 28.14 -3.11
C SER A 148 -13.00 27.77 -2.96
N GLY A 149 -13.31 26.61 -2.36
CA GLY A 149 -14.65 26.09 -2.13
C GLY A 149 -15.32 26.57 -0.84
N GLY A 150 -14.62 27.34 0.01
CA GLY A 150 -15.16 27.88 1.27
C GLY A 150 -15.30 26.84 2.38
N TYR A 151 -14.55 25.73 2.34
CA TYR A 151 -14.59 24.70 3.38
C TYR A 151 -13.59 24.96 4.53
N GLY A 152 -12.71 25.95 4.38
CA GLY A 152 -11.63 26.28 5.31
C GLY A 152 -10.40 26.84 4.57
N GLU A 153 -9.39 27.34 5.27
CA GLU A 153 -8.16 27.86 4.67
C GLU A 153 -6.99 26.89 4.83
N ALA A 154 -6.30 26.60 3.71
CA ALA A 154 -5.05 25.85 3.71
C ALA A 154 -3.86 26.82 3.77
N LYS A 155 -3.15 26.83 4.89
CA LYS A 155 -1.96 27.65 5.12
C LYS A 155 -0.68 26.84 4.89
N TYR A 156 0.10 27.26 3.90
CA TYR A 156 1.43 26.69 3.69
C TYR A 156 2.38 27.07 4.83
N LEU A 157 2.99 26.06 5.45
CA LEU A 157 3.90 26.20 6.60
C LEU A 157 5.38 26.23 6.17
N GLY A 158 5.66 26.06 4.88
CA GLY A 158 7.02 26.03 4.34
C GLY A 158 7.51 24.61 4.02
N LYS A 159 8.75 24.58 3.53
CA LYS A 159 9.46 23.37 3.13
C LYS A 159 10.58 23.08 4.12
N LYS A 160 10.68 21.83 4.57
CA LYS A 160 11.83 21.33 5.35
C LYS A 160 12.44 20.14 4.63
N THR A 161 13.76 20.00 4.69
CA THR A 161 14.41 18.74 4.27
C THR A 161 14.58 17.87 5.50
N GLN A 162 14.11 16.63 5.44
CA GLN A 162 14.23 15.65 6.51
C GLN A 162 15.06 14.47 6.02
N THR A 163 16.11 14.15 6.76
CA THR A 163 17.02 13.06 6.42
C THR A 163 16.58 11.77 7.12
N PHE A 164 16.49 10.70 6.36
CA PHE A 164 16.21 9.34 6.82
C PHE A 164 17.34 8.42 6.35
N GLY A 165 18.32 8.20 7.24
CA GLY A 165 19.55 7.47 6.88
C GLY A 165 20.32 8.20 5.77
N PRO A 166 20.64 7.54 4.63
CA PRO A 166 21.31 8.18 3.50
C PRO A 166 20.38 9.01 2.60
N THR A 167 19.06 8.96 2.83
CA THR A 167 18.04 9.59 1.98
C THR A 167 17.62 10.94 2.53
N ASN A 168 17.44 11.94 1.66
CA ASN A 168 16.87 13.23 2.01
C ASN A 168 15.48 13.37 1.37
N LEU A 169 14.47 13.64 2.20
CA LEU A 169 13.11 13.90 1.76
C LEU A 169 12.78 15.38 1.92
N GLU A 170 12.18 15.97 0.89
CA GLU A 170 11.60 17.30 0.98
C GLU A 170 10.17 17.19 1.51
N VAL A 171 9.93 17.72 2.69
CA VAL A 171 8.63 17.71 3.36
C VAL A 171 8.00 19.10 3.23
N TYR A 172 6.80 19.14 2.65
CA TYR A 172 6.00 20.35 2.51
C TYR A 172 4.93 20.34 3.61
N GLY A 173 4.97 21.33 4.50
CA GLY A 173 4.01 21.44 5.58
C GLY A 173 2.81 22.29 5.17
N PHE A 174 1.61 21.82 5.47
CA PHE A 174 0.37 22.58 5.34
C PHE A 174 -0.43 22.47 6.65
N ARG A 175 -1.13 23.54 7.01
CA ARG A 175 -2.11 23.57 8.10
C ARG A 175 -3.46 23.91 7.51
N TYR A 176 -4.49 23.16 7.89
CA TYR A 176 -5.87 23.49 7.55
C TYR A 176 -6.55 24.16 8.76
N GLU A 177 -7.25 25.26 8.51
CA GLU A 177 -8.04 25.99 9.49
C GLU A 177 -9.50 26.03 9.01
N ASP A 178 -10.40 25.43 9.78
CA ASP A 178 -11.85 25.49 9.51
C ASP A 178 -12.37 26.91 9.83
N GLU A 179 -13.19 27.49 8.96
CA GLU A 179 -13.82 28.80 9.19
C GLU A 179 -14.93 28.74 10.26
N THR A 180 -15.40 27.54 10.63
CA THR A 180 -16.38 27.35 11.69
C THR A 180 -15.74 27.14 13.07
N ALA A 181 -15.14 28.22 13.60
CA ALA A 181 -14.81 28.36 15.02
C ALA A 181 -15.71 29.41 15.69
#